data_AF-A0A7S3QIP2-F1
#
_entry.id   AF-A0A7S3QIP2-F1
#
_cell.length_a   1.000
_cell.length_b   1.000
_cell.length_c   1.000
_cell.angle_alpha   90.00
_cell.angle_beta   90.00
_cell.angle_gamma   90.00
#
_symmetry.space_group_name_H-M   'P 1'
#
loop_
_entity.id
_entity.type
_entity.pdbx_description
1 polymer ?
#
loop_
_entity_poly.entity_id
_entity_poly.type
_entity_poly.pdbx_seq_one_letter_code
_entity_poly.pdbx_strand_id
1 'polypeptide(L)'
;MLRCFIILLSLSISIVAFVPSNSSLLNAHQLHHSDNAVDIATLTLEHYDNLQMDYVKKTPMGHSGGKASLNFLETQLSTKDLDNMRVAVLILSKEAHRQRAEHIGNGRIKLGICAENAADALIGLKTFVPSLGLPRGMLHGMDCDGVPIPVKELGSVYVKYNTGFGKTWSPGDAELEKYNGSYRGTYFNTELKDGKMRQYLLPTDLFLRDNY
;
A
#
# COMPACT_ATOMS: atom_id res chain seq x y z
N MET A 1 -9.23 63.98 18.81
CA MET A 1 -9.94 62.77 19.27
C MET A 1 -8.92 61.64 19.36
N LEU A 2 -8.09 61.55 20.40
CA LEU A 2 -8.37 60.96 21.72
C LEU A 2 -9.10 59.60 21.66
N ARG A 3 -8.34 58.51 21.72
CA ARG A 3 -8.43 57.50 22.79
C ARG A 3 -7.20 56.57 22.74
N CYS A 4 -6.34 56.77 23.73
CA CYS A 4 -5.41 55.79 24.29
C CYS A 4 -6.14 54.51 24.69
N PHE A 5 -5.46 53.36 24.71
CA PHE A 5 -5.22 52.61 25.95
C PHE A 5 -4.14 51.54 25.75
N ILE A 6 -3.03 51.76 26.46
CA ILE A 6 -1.99 50.79 26.81
C ILE A 6 -2.52 50.00 28.01
N ILE A 7 -2.38 48.67 28.02
CA ILE A 7 -2.41 47.88 29.26
C ILE A 7 -1.21 46.93 29.29
N LEU A 8 -0.40 47.12 30.33
CA LEU A 8 0.72 46.29 30.76
C LEU A 8 0.24 45.11 31.62
N LEU A 9 1.00 44.01 31.54
CA LEU A 9 1.31 42.96 32.54
C LEU A 9 0.19 42.32 33.40
N SER A 10 0.14 40.98 33.34
CA SER A 10 0.28 40.17 34.56
C SER A 10 0.93 38.81 34.26
N LEU A 11 2.11 38.61 34.83
CA LEU A 11 2.78 37.33 34.97
C LEU A 11 2.01 36.49 36.01
N SER A 12 1.59 35.28 35.66
CA SER A 12 1.19 34.28 36.65
C SER A 12 1.84 32.96 36.30
N ILE A 13 2.91 32.67 37.03
CA ILE A 13 3.59 31.38 37.11
C ILE A 13 2.64 30.41 37.81
N SER A 14 2.15 29.41 37.08
CA SER A 14 1.54 28.23 37.68
C SER A 14 2.50 27.06 37.51
N ILE A 15 3.25 26.79 38.58
CA ILE A 15 3.92 25.52 38.81
C ILE A 15 2.81 24.50 39.05
N VAL A 16 2.57 23.60 38.10
CA VAL A 16 1.77 22.39 38.33
C VAL A 16 2.70 21.20 38.21
N ALA A 17 2.69 20.43 39.28
CA ALA A 17 3.59 19.32 39.57
C ALA A 17 3.68 18.31 38.43
N PHE A 18 4.93 17.94 38.13
CA PHE A 18 5.28 16.75 37.36
C PHE A 18 4.79 15.52 38.12
N VAL A 19 3.65 14.96 37.70
CA VAL A 19 3.25 13.60 38.05
C VAL A 19 3.97 12.68 37.06
N PRO A 20 4.88 11.80 37.49
CA PRO A 20 5.44 10.81 36.58
C PRO A 20 4.33 9.81 36.28
N SER A 21 3.69 9.94 35.13
CA SER A 21 2.84 8.88 34.61
C SER A 21 3.73 7.70 34.22
N ASN A 22 3.61 6.62 34.99
CA ASN A 22 4.13 5.29 34.65
C ASN A 22 3.56 4.85 33.29
N SER A 23 4.26 5.21 32.20
CA SER A 23 3.90 4.86 30.82
C SER A 23 4.67 3.64 30.28
N SER A 24 5.52 3.01 31.10
CA SER A 24 6.40 1.92 30.68
C SER A 24 5.71 0.54 30.61
N LEU A 25 4.62 0.32 31.34
CA LEU A 25 3.94 -0.99 31.39
C LEU A 25 2.73 -1.13 30.45
N LEU A 26 2.14 -0.01 29.99
CA LEU A 26 1.02 -0.04 29.04
C LEU A 26 1.45 -0.20 27.57
N ASN A 27 2.72 0.04 27.25
CA ASN A 27 3.25 -0.11 25.89
C ASN A 27 3.62 -1.56 25.55
N ALA A 28 4.15 -2.34 26.50
CA ALA A 28 4.67 -3.68 26.21
C ALA A 28 3.57 -4.68 25.79
N HIS A 29 2.36 -4.57 26.35
CA HIS A 29 1.26 -5.48 26.04
C HIS A 29 0.57 -5.15 24.69
N GLN A 30 0.65 -3.89 24.22
CA GLN A 30 0.21 -3.51 22.88
C GLN A 30 1.25 -3.88 21.81
N LEU A 31 2.55 -3.73 22.12
CA LEU A 31 3.66 -4.13 21.25
C LEU A 31 3.66 -5.64 20.97
N HIS A 32 3.47 -6.49 21.99
CA HIS A 32 3.44 -7.94 21.79
C HIS A 32 2.27 -8.45 20.94
N HIS A 33 1.13 -7.75 20.98
CA HIS A 33 -0.04 -8.09 20.17
C HIS A 33 0.10 -7.64 18.72
N SER A 34 0.74 -6.49 18.46
CA SER A 34 0.98 -6.01 17.09
C SER A 34 1.98 -6.89 16.35
N ASP A 35 3.04 -7.34 17.02
CA ASP A 35 4.08 -8.16 16.39
C ASP A 35 3.52 -9.51 15.94
N ASN A 36 2.68 -10.13 16.79
CA ASN A 36 1.99 -11.36 16.43
C ASN A 36 1.04 -11.17 15.23
N ALA A 37 0.29 -10.05 15.18
CA ALA A 37 -0.60 -9.78 14.05
C ALA A 37 0.17 -9.56 12.73
N VAL A 38 1.31 -8.87 12.77
CA VAL A 38 2.18 -8.65 11.61
C VAL A 38 2.76 -9.96 11.11
N ASP A 39 3.23 -10.83 12.02
CA ASP A 39 3.74 -12.15 11.64
C ASP A 39 2.64 -13.04 11.06
N ILE A 40 1.45 -13.07 11.67
CA ILE A 40 0.29 -13.81 11.11
C ILE A 40 -0.08 -13.30 9.71
N ALA A 41 -0.12 -11.97 9.51
CA ALA A 41 -0.43 -11.39 8.21
C ALA A 41 0.65 -11.71 7.16
N THR A 42 1.93 -11.68 7.58
CA THR A 42 3.07 -12.05 6.73
C THR A 42 2.96 -13.51 6.30
N LEU A 43 2.78 -14.42 7.26
CA LEU A 43 2.63 -15.86 7.01
C LEU A 43 1.40 -16.16 6.13
N THR A 44 0.31 -15.41 6.30
CA THR A 44 -0.89 -15.54 5.48
C THR A 44 -0.59 -15.22 4.01
N LEU A 45 0.11 -14.11 3.72
CA LEU A 45 0.45 -13.75 2.34
C LEU A 45 1.55 -14.65 1.76
N GLU A 46 2.53 -15.06 2.56
CA GLU A 46 3.54 -16.05 2.16
C GLU A 46 2.90 -17.41 1.81
N HIS A 47 1.85 -17.81 2.52
CA HIS A 47 1.11 -19.03 2.18
C HIS A 47 0.54 -18.95 0.74
N TYR A 48 -0.13 -17.85 0.40
CA TYR A 48 -0.69 -17.66 -0.94
C TYR A 48 0.38 -17.50 -2.03
N ASP A 49 1.48 -16.83 -1.72
CA ASP A 49 2.64 -16.72 -2.63
C ASP A 49 3.23 -18.11 -2.93
N ASN A 50 3.40 -18.95 -1.90
CA ASN A 50 3.87 -20.33 -2.08
C ASN A 50 2.89 -21.16 -2.91
N LEU A 51 1.58 -21.04 -2.68
CA LEU A 51 0.57 -21.72 -3.49
C LEU A 51 0.63 -21.28 -4.96
N GLN A 52 0.78 -19.97 -5.21
CA GLN A 52 0.93 -19.43 -6.55
C GLN A 52 2.21 -19.97 -7.23
N MET A 53 3.34 -19.92 -6.53
CA MET A 53 4.61 -20.46 -7.05
C MET A 53 4.51 -21.94 -7.39
N ASP A 54 3.87 -22.74 -6.54
CA ASP A 54 3.68 -24.17 -6.77
C ASP A 54 2.73 -24.44 -7.95
N TYR A 55 1.68 -23.63 -8.10
CA TYR A 55 0.81 -23.69 -9.27
C TYR A 55 1.56 -23.38 -10.57
N VAL A 56 2.36 -22.30 -10.57
CA VAL A 56 3.18 -21.90 -11.73
C VAL A 56 4.17 -23.00 -12.11
N LYS A 57 4.84 -23.62 -11.13
CA LYS A 57 5.80 -24.73 -11.37
C LYS A 57 5.14 -25.98 -11.97
N LYS A 58 3.89 -26.26 -11.62
CA LYS A 58 3.12 -27.42 -12.11
C LYS A 58 2.46 -27.17 -13.47
N THR A 59 2.41 -25.92 -13.92
CA THR A 59 1.76 -25.56 -15.18
C THR A 59 2.60 -26.08 -16.37
N PRO A 60 1.98 -26.75 -17.36
CA PRO A 60 2.72 -27.32 -18.50
C PRO A 60 3.54 -26.29 -19.29
N MET A 61 4.67 -26.73 -19.87
CA MET A 61 5.50 -25.92 -20.75
C MET A 61 4.67 -25.32 -21.89
N GLY A 62 4.62 -23.98 -21.96
CA GLY A 62 3.82 -23.23 -22.95
C GLY A 62 3.04 -22.05 -22.35
N HIS A 63 2.84 -22.03 -21.03
CA HIS A 63 2.34 -20.85 -20.32
C HIS A 63 3.52 -20.02 -19.80
N SER A 64 3.54 -18.72 -20.09
CA SER A 64 4.47 -17.82 -19.40
C SER A 64 4.13 -17.78 -17.91
N GLY A 65 5.15 -17.60 -17.05
CA GLY A 65 4.95 -17.56 -15.60
C GLY A 65 3.88 -16.55 -15.17
N GLY A 66 3.77 -15.44 -15.88
CA GLY A 66 2.73 -14.44 -15.65
C GLY A 66 1.31 -14.89 -16.02
N LYS A 67 1.13 -15.64 -17.12
CA LYS A 67 -0.18 -16.20 -17.49
C LYS A 67 -0.63 -17.28 -16.50
N ALA A 68 0.30 -18.12 -16.05
CA ALA A 68 0.03 -19.10 -15.00
C ALA A 68 -0.32 -18.42 -13.66
N SER A 69 0.40 -17.35 -13.31
CA SER A 69 0.14 -16.56 -12.10
C SER A 69 -1.24 -15.91 -12.13
N LEU A 70 -1.65 -15.34 -13.27
CA LEU A 70 -2.99 -14.77 -13.46
C LEU A 70 -4.06 -15.85 -13.30
N ASN A 71 -3.91 -16.99 -13.96
CA ASN A 71 -4.86 -18.10 -13.84
C ASN A 71 -5.01 -18.57 -12.38
N PHE A 72 -3.92 -18.64 -11.63
CA PHE A 72 -3.97 -18.92 -10.20
C PHE A 72 -4.87 -17.92 -9.46
N LEU A 73 -4.65 -16.62 -9.66
CA LEU A 73 -5.42 -15.57 -8.99
C LEU A 73 -6.92 -15.61 -9.35
N GLU A 74 -7.25 -15.96 -10.60
CA GLU A 74 -8.62 -15.97 -11.11
C GLU A 74 -9.40 -17.24 -10.75
N THR A 75 -8.71 -18.38 -10.55
CA THR A 75 -9.40 -19.69 -10.51
C THR A 75 -9.11 -20.53 -9.26
N GLN A 76 -8.03 -20.25 -8.53
CA GLN A 76 -7.58 -21.09 -7.41
C GLN A 76 -7.89 -20.51 -6.04
N LEU A 77 -8.30 -19.23 -5.97
CA LEU A 77 -8.62 -18.56 -4.72
C LEU A 77 -10.12 -18.60 -4.46
N SER A 78 -10.52 -19.05 -3.27
CA SER A 78 -11.90 -18.94 -2.81
C SER A 78 -12.21 -17.53 -2.27
N THR A 79 -13.48 -17.20 -2.08
CA THR A 79 -13.88 -15.95 -1.42
C THR A 79 -13.24 -15.80 -0.04
N LYS A 80 -13.14 -16.89 0.72
CA LYS A 80 -12.49 -16.90 2.04
C LYS A 80 -10.99 -16.60 1.92
N ASP A 81 -10.35 -17.06 0.87
CA ASP A 81 -8.93 -16.76 0.63
C ASP A 81 -8.73 -15.27 0.34
N LEU A 82 -9.58 -14.70 -0.52
CA LEU A 82 -9.57 -13.27 -0.81
C LEU A 82 -9.81 -12.44 0.46
N ASP A 83 -10.72 -12.86 1.34
CA ASP A 83 -10.95 -12.19 2.63
C ASP A 83 -9.73 -12.26 3.55
N ASN A 84 -9.08 -13.42 3.65
CA ASN A 84 -7.85 -13.56 4.43
C ASN A 84 -6.73 -12.67 3.88
N MET A 85 -6.57 -12.62 2.55
CA MET A 85 -5.61 -11.75 1.87
C MET A 85 -5.90 -10.28 2.15
N ARG A 86 -7.17 -9.83 2.04
CA ARG A 86 -7.58 -8.46 2.38
C ARG A 86 -7.20 -8.11 3.81
N VAL A 87 -7.55 -8.96 4.78
CA VAL A 87 -7.25 -8.73 6.20
C VAL A 87 -5.74 -8.64 6.44
N ALA A 88 -4.96 -9.55 5.86
CA ALA A 88 -3.50 -9.54 6.00
C ALA A 88 -2.88 -8.26 5.41
N VAL A 89 -3.29 -7.85 4.20
CA VAL A 89 -2.83 -6.61 3.58
C VAL A 89 -3.20 -5.39 4.43
N LEU A 90 -4.41 -5.34 4.99
CA LEU A 90 -4.85 -4.25 5.86
C LEU A 90 -4.03 -4.18 7.16
N ILE A 91 -3.68 -5.32 7.76
CA ILE A 91 -2.83 -5.38 8.96
C ILE A 91 -1.45 -4.82 8.65
N LEU A 92 -0.81 -5.30 7.57
CA LEU A 92 0.52 -4.83 7.16
C LEU A 92 0.51 -3.34 6.78
N SER A 93 -0.53 -2.88 6.10
CA SER A 93 -0.71 -1.46 5.77
C SER A 93 -0.84 -0.60 7.03
N LYS A 94 -1.66 -1.03 7.99
CA LYS A 94 -1.85 -0.33 9.28
C LYS A 94 -0.55 -0.22 10.05
N GLU A 95 0.24 -1.30 10.08
CA GLU A 95 1.54 -1.29 10.74
C GLU A 95 2.54 -0.36 10.03
N ALA A 96 2.58 -0.38 8.70
CA ALA A 96 3.41 0.54 7.94
C ALA A 96 3.03 2.01 8.24
N HIS A 97 1.74 2.36 8.26
CA HIS A 97 1.29 3.70 8.67
C HIS A 97 1.71 4.06 10.08
N ARG A 98 1.57 3.13 11.04
CA ARG A 98 1.99 3.33 12.43
C ARG A 98 3.48 3.63 12.53
N GLN A 99 4.33 2.82 11.89
CA GLN A 99 5.78 3.02 11.89
C GLN A 99 6.20 4.31 11.18
N ARG A 100 5.48 4.69 10.13
CA ARG A 100 5.72 5.92 9.40
C ARG A 100 5.35 7.17 10.20
N ALA A 101 4.28 7.09 11.00
CA ALA A 101 3.88 8.17 11.91
C ALA A 101 4.95 8.45 12.98
N GLU A 102 5.72 7.42 13.38
CA GLU A 102 6.86 7.60 14.27
C GLU A 102 8.04 8.26 13.56
N HIS A 103 8.34 7.87 12.32
CA HIS A 103 9.37 8.50 11.51
C HIS A 103 9.15 8.22 10.02
N ILE A 104 9.20 9.27 9.20
CA ILE A 104 8.85 9.28 7.77
C ILE A 104 9.64 8.30 6.89
N GLY A 105 10.82 7.90 7.36
CA GLY A 105 11.70 6.91 6.71
C GLY A 105 11.23 5.46 6.88
N ASN A 106 10.36 5.17 7.83
CA ASN A 106 9.89 3.82 8.16
C ASN A 106 8.50 3.56 7.56
N GLY A 107 8.12 2.28 7.46
CA GLY A 107 6.75 1.90 7.10
C GLY A 107 6.36 2.40 5.72
N ARG A 108 7.01 1.85 4.68
CA ARG A 108 6.71 2.22 3.29
C ARG A 108 5.80 1.19 2.66
N ILE A 109 4.93 1.67 1.79
CA ILE A 109 4.04 0.85 0.98
C ILE A 109 4.29 1.23 -0.47
N LYS A 110 4.52 0.23 -1.31
CA LYS A 110 4.67 0.38 -2.75
C LYS A 110 3.65 -0.53 -3.43
N LEU A 111 3.02 -0.03 -4.47
CA LEU A 111 2.16 -0.84 -5.33
C LEU A 111 2.76 -0.90 -6.73
N GLY A 112 2.75 -2.07 -7.34
CA GLY A 112 3.09 -2.28 -8.74
C GLY A 112 1.94 -2.98 -9.44
N ILE A 113 1.16 -2.29 -10.27
CA ILE A 113 -0.02 -2.86 -10.91
C ILE A 113 0.31 -3.20 -12.35
N CYS A 114 0.35 -4.49 -12.67
CA CYS A 114 0.50 -4.98 -14.04
C CYS A 114 -0.89 -5.27 -14.61
N ALA A 115 -1.26 -4.61 -15.71
CA ALA A 115 -2.60 -4.74 -16.29
C ALA A 115 -2.56 -4.85 -17.82
N GLU A 116 -3.63 -5.41 -18.40
CA GLU A 116 -3.78 -5.51 -19.86
C GLU A 116 -4.02 -4.17 -20.54
N ASN A 117 -4.54 -3.20 -19.79
CA ASN A 117 -4.83 -1.86 -20.28
C ASN A 117 -4.85 -0.85 -19.11
N ALA A 118 -4.84 0.44 -19.44
CA ALA A 118 -4.84 1.50 -18.44
C ALA A 118 -6.13 1.52 -17.59
N ALA A 119 -7.28 1.11 -18.12
CA ALA A 119 -8.52 1.11 -17.36
C ALA A 119 -8.45 0.14 -16.18
N ASP A 120 -7.97 -1.09 -16.41
CA ASP A 120 -7.80 -2.11 -15.39
C ASP A 120 -6.75 -1.69 -14.34
N ALA A 121 -5.65 -1.07 -14.78
CA ALA A 121 -4.65 -0.54 -13.85
C ALA A 121 -5.23 0.56 -12.95
N LEU A 122 -6.06 1.44 -13.51
CA LEU A 122 -6.74 2.49 -12.76
C LEU A 122 -7.79 1.94 -11.81
N ILE A 123 -8.44 0.82 -12.10
CA ILE A 123 -9.31 0.12 -11.14
C ILE A 123 -8.49 -0.29 -9.92
N GLY A 124 -7.37 -0.98 -10.12
CA GLY A 124 -6.48 -1.38 -9.03
C GLY A 124 -6.01 -0.19 -8.20
N LEU A 125 -5.58 0.90 -8.84
CA LEU A 125 -5.14 2.10 -8.13
C LEU A 125 -6.29 2.73 -7.32
N LYS A 126 -7.49 2.82 -7.92
CA LYS A 126 -8.69 3.41 -7.29
C LYS A 126 -9.27 2.56 -6.17
N THR A 127 -9.01 1.26 -6.12
CA THR A 127 -9.48 0.38 -5.04
C THR A 127 -8.44 0.23 -3.94
N PHE A 128 -7.18 -0.03 -4.28
CA PHE A 128 -6.11 -0.22 -3.29
C PHE A 128 -5.80 1.07 -2.52
N VAL A 129 -5.57 2.20 -3.21
CA VAL A 129 -5.16 3.45 -2.55
C VAL A 129 -6.11 3.87 -1.43
N PRO A 130 -7.44 4.01 -1.64
CA PRO A 130 -8.33 4.38 -0.56
C PRO A 130 -8.52 3.27 0.48
N SER A 131 -8.57 2.00 0.07
CA SER A 131 -8.80 0.88 1.02
C SER A 131 -7.65 0.73 2.01
N LEU A 132 -6.44 1.07 1.57
CA LEU A 132 -5.24 1.05 2.39
C LEU A 132 -4.97 2.39 3.09
N GLY A 133 -5.84 3.40 2.95
CA GLY A 133 -5.66 4.73 3.54
C GLY A 133 -4.41 5.47 3.04
N LEU A 134 -4.02 5.24 1.79
CA LEU A 134 -2.81 5.80 1.20
C LEU A 134 -3.08 7.21 0.63
N PRO A 135 -2.09 8.11 0.61
CA PRO A 135 -2.24 9.43 0.02
C PRO A 135 -2.52 9.35 -1.48
N ARG A 136 -3.30 10.29 -2.00
CA ARG A 136 -3.49 10.48 -3.45
C ARG A 136 -2.54 11.57 -3.92
N GLY A 137 -1.92 11.34 -5.06
CA GLY A 137 -1.08 12.31 -5.75
C GLY A 137 -1.38 12.33 -7.24
N MET A 138 -0.44 12.88 -7.99
CA MET A 138 -0.53 12.99 -9.44
C MET A 138 -0.26 11.63 -10.10
N LEU A 139 -1.00 11.34 -11.17
CA LEU A 139 -0.69 10.22 -12.06
C LEU A 139 0.09 10.75 -13.26
N HIS A 140 1.34 10.32 -13.36
CA HIS A 140 2.27 10.68 -14.42
C HIS A 140 2.24 9.62 -15.54
N GLY A 141 2.69 9.98 -16.74
CA GLY A 141 2.78 9.04 -17.88
C GLY A 141 1.49 8.85 -18.68
N MET A 142 0.51 9.74 -18.51
CA MET A 142 -0.71 9.77 -19.31
C MET A 142 -0.70 10.83 -20.43
N ASP A 143 0.38 11.60 -20.55
CA ASP A 143 0.58 12.61 -21.58
C ASP A 143 2.01 12.59 -22.12
N CYS A 144 2.18 13.07 -23.35
CA CYS A 144 3.46 13.41 -23.95
C CYS A 144 3.42 14.89 -24.33
N ASP A 145 4.28 15.70 -23.72
CA ASP A 145 4.33 17.16 -23.92
C ASP A 145 2.97 17.86 -23.70
N GLY A 146 2.21 17.42 -22.69
CA GLY A 146 0.89 17.97 -22.36
C GLY A 146 -0.24 17.49 -23.26
N VAL A 147 0.04 16.61 -24.24
CA VAL A 147 -0.97 15.97 -25.09
C VAL A 147 -1.32 14.60 -24.49
N PRO A 148 -2.58 14.35 -24.09
CA PRO A 148 -2.99 13.05 -23.56
C PRO A 148 -2.71 11.91 -24.54
N ILE A 149 -2.10 10.83 -24.05
CA ILE A 149 -1.88 9.61 -24.83
C ILE A 149 -3.22 8.86 -24.92
N PRO A 150 -3.71 8.49 -26.12
CA PRO A 150 -4.91 7.67 -26.24
C PRO A 150 -4.74 6.33 -25.52
N VAL A 151 -5.67 6.00 -24.63
CA VAL A 151 -5.60 4.80 -23.78
C VAL A 151 -5.42 3.50 -24.57
N LYS A 152 -5.96 3.44 -25.80
CA LYS A 152 -5.82 2.29 -26.70
C LYS A 152 -4.38 2.06 -27.19
N GLU A 153 -3.57 3.11 -27.23
CA GLU A 153 -2.18 3.07 -27.72
C GLU A 153 -1.18 2.64 -26.65
N LEU A 154 -1.60 2.60 -25.39
CA LEU A 154 -0.79 2.17 -24.26
C LEU A 154 -0.63 0.64 -24.23
N GLY A 155 -1.64 -0.11 -24.68
CA GLY A 155 -1.65 -1.56 -24.54
C GLY A 155 -1.56 -1.97 -23.07
N SER A 156 -0.83 -3.04 -22.78
CA SER A 156 -0.54 -3.44 -21.41
C SER A 156 0.31 -2.38 -20.70
N VAL A 157 0.00 -2.13 -19.43
CA VAL A 157 0.63 -1.07 -18.63
C VAL A 157 1.12 -1.58 -17.28
N TYR A 158 2.07 -0.83 -16.71
CA TYR A 158 2.52 -0.97 -15.35
C TYR A 158 2.31 0.35 -14.62
N VAL A 159 1.69 0.30 -13.44
CA VAL A 159 1.55 1.46 -12.56
C VAL A 159 2.42 1.27 -11.34
N LYS A 160 3.33 2.22 -11.11
CA LYS A 160 4.20 2.27 -9.94
C LYS A 160 3.69 3.34 -8.99
N TYR A 161 3.27 2.93 -7.80
CA TYR A 161 2.84 3.81 -6.72
C TYR A 161 3.78 3.67 -5.52
N ASN A 162 4.11 4.78 -4.85
CA ASN A 162 4.97 4.76 -3.67
C ASN A 162 4.51 5.77 -2.62
N THR A 163 4.47 5.36 -1.35
CA THR A 163 4.26 6.31 -0.24
C THR A 163 5.52 7.09 0.12
N GLY A 164 6.71 6.67 -0.30
CA GLY A 164 7.99 7.34 -0.02
C GLY A 164 8.15 8.70 -0.70
N PHE A 165 9.01 9.56 -0.13
CA PHE A 165 9.41 10.82 -0.73
C PHE A 165 10.59 10.59 -1.68
N GLY A 166 10.42 10.95 -2.96
CA GLY A 166 11.52 11.08 -3.90
C GLY A 166 11.92 12.54 -4.08
N LYS A 167 13.08 12.81 -4.71
CA LYS A 167 13.46 14.19 -5.09
C LYS A 167 12.46 14.84 -6.07
N THR A 168 11.71 14.02 -6.81
CA THR A 168 10.79 14.45 -7.87
C THR A 168 9.35 13.97 -7.64
N TRP A 169 9.11 13.16 -6.61
CA TRP A 169 7.85 12.44 -6.41
C TRP A 169 7.30 12.74 -5.01
N SER A 170 6.06 13.24 -4.98
CA SER A 170 5.32 13.44 -3.74
C SER A 170 4.72 12.11 -3.28
N PRO A 171 4.51 11.89 -1.97
CA PRO A 171 3.77 10.74 -1.49
C PRO A 171 2.41 10.65 -2.16
N GLY A 172 2.10 9.49 -2.73
CA GLY A 172 0.84 9.27 -3.42
C GLY A 172 0.88 9.50 -4.92
N ASP A 173 1.98 10.04 -5.45
CA ASP A 173 2.19 10.07 -6.89
C ASP A 173 2.35 8.64 -7.43
N ALA A 174 1.87 8.45 -8.65
CA ALA A 174 1.98 7.20 -9.38
C ALA A 174 2.50 7.47 -10.80
N GLU A 175 3.24 6.51 -11.34
CA GLU A 175 3.76 6.53 -12.71
C GLU A 175 3.09 5.41 -13.51
N LEU A 176 2.53 5.74 -14.67
CA LEU A 176 2.04 4.75 -15.63
C LEU A 176 3.05 4.64 -16.78
N GLU A 177 3.43 3.40 -17.10
CA GLU A 177 4.31 3.10 -18.22
C GLU A 177 3.79 1.93 -19.06
N LYS A 178 4.24 1.84 -20.32
CA LYS A 178 3.99 0.68 -21.17
C LYS A 178 4.67 -0.55 -20.59
N TYR A 179 3.97 -1.68 -20.60
CA TYR A 179 4.44 -2.90 -19.97
C TYR A 179 4.46 -4.08 -20.95
N ASN A 180 5.65 -4.59 -21.22
CA ASN A 180 5.85 -5.75 -22.10
C ASN A 180 5.97 -7.08 -21.34
N GLY A 181 5.77 -7.07 -20.02
CA GLY A 181 5.86 -8.27 -19.20
C GLY A 181 4.57 -9.10 -19.21
N SER A 182 4.67 -10.35 -18.76
CA SER A 182 3.56 -11.31 -18.79
C SER A 182 2.70 -11.33 -17.53
N TYR A 183 3.13 -10.71 -16.43
CA TYR A 183 2.42 -10.76 -15.16
C TYR A 183 1.22 -9.83 -15.18
N ARG A 184 0.18 -10.20 -14.44
CA ARG A 184 -1.03 -9.40 -14.21
C ARG A 184 -1.41 -9.50 -12.75
N GLY A 185 -1.91 -8.40 -12.19
CA GLY A 185 -2.20 -8.29 -10.75
C GLY A 185 -1.55 -7.06 -10.12
N THR A 186 -1.68 -6.96 -8.81
CA THR A 186 -1.09 -5.89 -8.00
C THR A 186 -0.03 -6.46 -7.08
N TYR A 187 1.23 -6.08 -7.31
CA TYR A 187 2.29 -6.26 -6.33
C TYR A 187 2.05 -5.33 -5.15
N PHE A 188 1.83 -5.90 -3.97
CA PHE A 188 1.82 -5.19 -2.71
C PHE A 188 3.17 -5.41 -2.02
N ASN A 189 3.92 -4.32 -1.83
CA ASN A 189 5.20 -4.34 -1.14
C ASN A 189 5.15 -3.47 0.12
N THR A 190 5.63 -4.01 1.23
CA THR A 190 5.74 -3.30 2.50
C THR A 190 7.15 -3.38 3.07
N GLU A 191 7.69 -2.24 3.45
CA GLU A 191 8.99 -2.13 4.12
C GLU A 191 8.75 -1.67 5.56
N LEU A 192 8.80 -2.63 6.47
CA LEU A 192 8.68 -2.40 7.92
C LEU A 192 10.07 -2.32 8.56
N LYS A 193 10.13 -1.86 9.81
CA LYS A 193 11.36 -1.73 10.62
C LYS A 193 12.06 -3.06 10.90
N ASP A 194 11.36 -4.17 10.76
CA ASP A 194 11.91 -5.50 10.98
C ASP A 194 12.86 -5.96 9.87
N GLY A 195 12.96 -5.20 8.77
CA GLY A 195 13.87 -5.49 7.67
C GLY A 195 13.46 -6.69 6.81
N LYS A 196 12.30 -7.30 7.06
CA LYS A 196 11.82 -8.44 6.25
C LYS A 196 11.29 -7.92 4.92
N MET A 197 11.69 -8.55 3.82
CA MET A 197 11.19 -8.26 2.48
C MET A 197 9.78 -8.84 2.32
N ARG A 198 8.79 -7.98 2.08
CA ARG A 198 7.41 -8.39 1.83
C ARG A 198 6.98 -7.87 0.47
N GLN A 199 6.80 -8.78 -0.48
CA GLN A 199 6.30 -8.46 -1.81
C GLN A 199 5.45 -9.62 -2.30
N TYR A 200 4.17 -9.36 -2.56
CA TYR A 200 3.21 -10.39 -2.93
C TYR A 200 2.39 -9.95 -4.14
N LEU A 201 2.15 -10.84 -5.09
CA LEU A 201 1.30 -10.58 -6.24
C LEU A 201 -0.16 -10.93 -5.89
N LEU A 202 -1.04 -9.94 -5.95
CA LEU A 202 -2.44 -10.03 -5.53
C LEU A 202 -3.40 -9.78 -6.71
N PRO A 203 -4.68 -10.20 -6.62
CA PRO A 203 -5.70 -9.80 -7.58
C PRO A 203 -5.85 -8.27 -7.65
N THR A 204 -5.97 -7.70 -8.86
CA THR A 204 -6.12 -6.25 -9.05
C THR A 204 -7.44 -5.72 -8.48
N ASP A 205 -8.45 -6.57 -8.42
CA ASP A 205 -9.78 -6.32 -7.89
C ASP A 205 -9.93 -6.78 -6.43
N LEU A 206 -8.83 -7.10 -5.72
CA LEU A 206 -8.88 -7.56 -4.33
C LEU A 206 -9.72 -6.63 -3.44
N PHE A 207 -9.63 -5.31 -3.63
CA PHE A 207 -10.41 -4.33 -2.87
C PHE A 207 -11.57 -3.71 -3.66
N LEU A 208 -11.90 -4.26 -4.83
CA LEU A 208 -13.13 -3.88 -5.51
C LEU A 208 -14.28 -4.35 -4.61
N ARG A 209 -15.00 -3.39 -4.03
CA ARG A 209 -16.25 -3.71 -3.34
C ARG A 209 -17.22 -4.19 -4.41
N ASP A 210 -17.91 -5.28 -4.15
CA ASP A 210 -19.15 -5.62 -4.84
C ASP A 210 -20.13 -4.48 -4.55
N ASN A 211 -20.05 -3.41 -5.34
CA ASN A 211 -21.14 -2.46 -5.42
C ASN A 211 -22.19 -3.15 -6.27
N TYR A 212 -23.24 -3.60 -5.57
CA TYR A 212 -24.50 -4.25 -6.01
C TYR A 212 -24.55 -5.77 -5.90
#